data_AF-K1X7U5-F1
#
_entry.id   AF-K1X7U5-F1
#
_cell.length_a   1.000
_cell.length_b   1.000
_cell.length_c   1.000
_cell.angle_alpha   90.00
_cell.angle_beta   90.00
_cell.angle_gamma   90.00
#
_symmetry.space_group_name_H-M   'P 1'
#
loop_
_entity.id
_entity.type
_entity.pdbx_description
1 polymer ?
#
loop_
_entity_poly.entity_id
_entity_poly.type
_entity_poly.pdbx_seq_one_letter_code
_entity_poly.pdbx_strand_id
1 'polypeptide(L)'
;NILLEKVLPASNDRITETIILDPPKNGCNKAVIKYIASRKPKEIIHIFCGTDEIPDSLKEWKQAGYQAAKIIPLDMFAGTLNLETMVLLVKK
;
A
#
# COMPACT_ATOMS: atom_id res chain seq x y z
N ASN A 1 10.63 -9.39 9.17
CA ASN A 1 9.19 -9.08 9.15
C ASN A 1 8.35 -10.27 9.64
N ILE A 2 8.83 -10.98 10.68
CA ILE A 2 8.28 -12.27 11.16
C ILE A 2 6.85 -12.14 11.71
N LEU A 3 6.45 -10.94 12.12
CA LEU A 3 5.11 -10.66 12.66
C LEU A 3 4.02 -10.74 11.57
N LEU A 4 4.23 -10.16 10.39
CA LEU A 4 3.20 -10.19 9.33
C LEU A 4 2.94 -11.60 8.81
N GLU A 5 3.98 -12.44 8.73
CA GLU A 5 3.86 -13.85 8.38
C GLU A 5 3.02 -14.66 9.37
N LYS A 6 3.00 -14.25 10.64
CA LYS A 6 2.25 -14.93 11.70
C LYS A 6 0.81 -14.43 11.84
N VAL A 7 0.54 -13.19 11.44
CA VAL A 7 -0.77 -12.53 11.64
C VAL A 7 -1.65 -12.63 10.40
N LEU A 8 -1.07 -12.56 9.20
CA LEU A 8 -1.85 -12.69 7.97
C LEU A 8 -2.19 -14.16 7.70
N PRO A 9 -3.38 -14.44 7.13
CA PRO A 9 -3.72 -15.79 6.69
C PRO A 9 -2.70 -16.29 5.66
N ALA A 10 -2.58 -17.61 5.54
CA ALA A 10 -1.70 -18.22 4.55
C ALA A 10 -2.14 -17.82 3.13
N SER A 11 -1.23 -17.24 2.36
CA SER A 11 -1.41 -17.05 0.91
C SER A 11 -1.18 -18.38 0.20
N ASN A 12 -1.97 -18.67 -0.84
CA ASN A 12 -1.74 -19.80 -1.75
C ASN A 12 -2.25 -19.47 -3.15
N ASP A 13 -1.78 -20.22 -4.15
CA ASP A 13 -2.07 -19.98 -5.57
C ASP A 13 -3.56 -20.07 -5.96
N ARG A 14 -4.44 -20.55 -5.06
CA ARG A 14 -5.89 -20.62 -5.30
C ARG A 14 -6.63 -19.37 -4.84
N ILE A 15 -5.98 -18.49 -4.08
CA ILE A 15 -6.60 -17.29 -3.52
C ILE A 15 -6.03 -16.06 -4.22
N THR A 16 -6.91 -15.28 -4.84
CA THR A 16 -6.55 -13.97 -5.39
C THR A 16 -6.73 -12.91 -4.31
N GLU A 17 -5.62 -12.37 -3.79
CA GLU A 17 -5.66 -11.38 -2.73
C GLU A 17 -5.88 -9.96 -3.27
N THR A 18 -6.70 -9.19 -2.57
CA THR A 18 -6.71 -7.73 -2.62
C THR A 18 -6.38 -7.23 -1.23
N ILE A 19 -5.42 -6.31 -1.12
CA ILE A 19 -4.89 -5.85 0.16
C ILE A 19 -5.16 -4.36 0.34
N ILE A 20 -5.65 -3.98 1.51
CA ILE A 20 -5.71 -2.59 1.95
C ILE A 20 -4.57 -2.39 2.95
N LEU A 21 -3.70 -1.42 2.65
CA LEU A 21 -2.57 -1.05 3.48
C LEU A 21 -2.78 0.38 3.96
N ASP A 22 -3.08 0.53 5.25
CA ASP A 22 -3.30 1.80 5.93
C ASP A 22 -2.27 1.97 7.07
N PRO A 23 -1.05 2.45 6.76
CA PRO A 23 0.01 2.60 7.74
C PRO A 23 -0.20 3.86 8.61
N PRO A 24 0.45 3.95 9.78
CA PRO A 24 0.49 5.19 10.55
C PRO A 24 1.15 6.33 9.75
N LYS A 25 0.94 7.59 10.16
CA LYS A 25 1.39 8.81 9.46
C LYS A 25 2.88 8.82 9.05
N ASN A 26 3.74 8.16 9.82
CA ASN A 26 5.18 8.04 9.52
C ASN A 26 5.48 7.10 8.34
N GLY A 27 4.46 6.63 7.63
CA GLY A 27 4.58 5.81 6.44
C GLY A 27 4.72 4.32 6.73
N CYS A 28 4.94 3.57 5.65
CA CYS A 28 5.09 2.12 5.69
C CYS A 28 6.57 1.72 5.62
N ASN A 29 7.01 0.83 6.50
CA ASN A 29 8.36 0.28 6.40
C ASN A 29 8.51 -0.48 5.06
N LYS A 30 9.59 -0.23 4.32
CA LYS A 30 9.91 -0.88 3.03
C LYS A 30 9.83 -2.41 3.08
N ALA A 31 10.15 -3.02 4.22
CA ALA A 31 10.03 -4.46 4.41
C ALA A 31 8.58 -4.97 4.34
N VAL A 32 7.59 -4.14 4.67
CA VAL A 32 6.16 -4.44 4.56
C VAL A 32 5.73 -4.43 3.10
N ILE A 33 6.11 -3.41 2.32
CA ILE A 33 5.85 -3.35 0.88
C ILE A 33 6.43 -4.59 0.18
N LYS A 34 7.69 -4.93 0.45
CA LYS A 34 8.34 -6.12 -0.13
C LYS A 34 7.63 -7.42 0.25
N TYR A 35 7.20 -7.54 1.50
CA TYR A 35 6.47 -8.70 1.98
C TYR A 35 5.08 -8.82 1.35
N ILE A 36 4.31 -7.74 1.27
CA ILE A 36 3.01 -7.74 0.60
C ILE A 36 3.17 -8.07 -0.88
N ALA A 37 4.15 -7.48 -1.55
CA ALA A 37 4.42 -7.75 -2.96
C ALA A 37 4.79 -9.22 -3.23
N SER A 38 5.53 -9.87 -2.32
CA SER A 38 5.91 -11.29 -2.47
C SER A 38 4.72 -12.24 -2.42
N ARG A 39 3.61 -11.83 -1.77
CA ARG A 39 2.32 -12.53 -1.80
C ARG A 39 1.57 -12.38 -3.13
N LYS A 40 2.10 -11.57 -4.05
CA LYS A 40 1.59 -11.40 -5.41
C LYS A 40 0.10 -11.01 -5.50
N PRO A 41 -0.45 -10.13 -4.64
CA PRO A 41 -1.85 -9.70 -4.71
C PRO A 41 -2.20 -9.17 -6.10
N LYS A 42 -3.49 -9.26 -6.46
CA LYS A 42 -4.00 -8.70 -7.71
C LYS A 42 -4.00 -7.17 -7.66
N GLU A 43 -4.46 -6.65 -6.53
CA GLU A 43 -4.66 -5.22 -6.29
C GLU A 43 -4.20 -4.86 -4.87
N ILE A 44 -3.57 -3.69 -4.72
CA ILE A 44 -3.30 -3.09 -3.41
C ILE A 44 -3.91 -1.69 -3.38
N ILE A 45 -4.62 -1.35 -2.31
CA ILE A 45 -4.99 0.02 -1.98
C ILE A 45 -4.04 0.45 -0.86
N HIS A 46 -3.11 1.35 -1.17
CA HIS A 46 -2.23 1.96 -0.16
C HIS A 46 -2.75 3.35 0.16
N ILE A 47 -3.07 3.56 1.44
CA ILE A 47 -3.65 4.79 1.98
C ILE A 47 -2.52 5.63 2.60
N PHE A 48 -2.55 6.94 2.38
CA PHE A 48 -1.52 7.88 2.82
C PHE A 48 -2.15 9.10 3.50
N CYS A 49 -1.77 9.35 4.75
CA CYS A 49 -2.23 10.52 5.52
C CYS A 49 -1.49 11.82 5.17
N GLY A 50 -0.53 11.75 4.24
CA GLY A 50 0.25 12.89 3.77
C GLY A 50 0.92 12.59 2.42
N THR A 51 1.16 13.64 1.64
CA THR A 51 1.66 13.51 0.27
C THR A 51 3.15 13.22 0.17
N ASP A 52 3.91 13.53 1.22
CA ASP A 52 5.38 13.51 1.18
C ASP A 52 5.96 12.09 1.03
N GLU A 53 5.28 11.09 1.59
CA GLU A 53 5.71 9.68 1.54
C GLU A 53 5.29 8.94 0.25
N ILE A 54 4.39 9.55 -0.54
CA ILE A 54 3.84 8.92 -1.74
C ILE A 54 4.93 8.63 -2.77
N PRO A 55 5.81 9.58 -3.17
CA PRO A 55 6.80 9.33 -4.21
C PRO A 55 7.76 8.18 -3.88
N ASP A 56 8.26 8.14 -2.65
CA ASP A 56 9.18 7.09 -2.20
C ASP A 56 8.48 5.74 -2.09
N SER A 57 7.24 5.70 -1.58
CA SER A 57 6.44 4.48 -1.53
C SER A 57 6.13 3.95 -2.94
N LEU A 58 5.76 4.81 -3.89
CA LEU A 58 5.51 4.40 -5.28
C LEU A 58 6.76 3.89 -5.97
N LYS A 59 7.93 4.43 -5.65
CA LYS A 59 9.22 3.91 -6.13
C LYS A 59 9.47 2.49 -5.63
N GLU A 60 9.23 2.22 -4.34
CA GLU A 60 9.38 0.88 -3.76
C GLU A 60 8.36 -0.11 -4.37
N TRP A 61 7.10 0.30 -4.55
CA TRP A 61 6.10 -0.52 -5.23
C TRP A 61 6.47 -0.83 -6.69
N LYS A 62 7.01 0.15 -7.41
CA LYS A 62 7.51 -0.03 -8.77
C LYS A 62 8.66 -1.02 -8.85
N GLN A 63 9.61 -0.94 -7.91
CA GLN A 63 10.69 -1.93 -7.79
C GLN A 63 10.14 -3.33 -7.46
N ALA A 64 9.02 -3.40 -6.75
CA ALA A 64 8.33 -4.65 -6.41
C ALA A 64 7.35 -5.16 -7.50
N GLY A 65 7.32 -4.53 -8.68
CA GLY A 65 6.52 -4.98 -9.82
C GLY A 65 5.08 -4.44 -9.89
N TYR A 66 4.75 -3.40 -9.12
CA TYR A 66 3.44 -2.76 -9.12
C TYR A 66 3.51 -1.33 -9.66
N GLN A 67 2.40 -0.83 -10.19
CA GLN A 67 2.27 0.55 -10.64
C GLN A 67 0.96 1.16 -10.15
N ALA A 68 0.96 2.48 -9.94
CA ALA A 68 -0.26 3.21 -9.62
C ALA A 68 -1.20 3.20 -10.84
N ALA A 69 -2.40 2.66 -10.66
CA ALA A 69 -3.47 2.65 -11.64
C ALA A 69 -4.45 3.81 -11.44
N LYS A 70 -4.69 4.19 -10.18
CA LYS A 70 -5.61 5.27 -9.81
C LYS A 70 -5.18 5.91 -8.50
N ILE A 71 -5.34 7.23 -8.41
CA ILE A 71 -5.04 8.01 -7.21
C ILE A 71 -6.29 8.84 -6.89
N ILE A 72 -6.76 8.75 -5.64
CA ILE A 72 -7.92 9.48 -5.15
C ILE A 72 -7.55 10.24 -3.88
N PRO A 73 -7.46 11.58 -3.92
CA PRO A 73 -7.40 12.38 -2.71
C PRO A 73 -8.79 12.45 -2.06
N LEU A 74 -8.83 12.41 -0.74
CA LEU A 74 -10.03 12.46 0.09
C LEU A 74 -9.87 13.53 1.17
N ASP A 75 -10.73 14.55 1.12
CA ASP A 75 -10.83 15.54 2.19
C ASP A 75 -11.62 14.96 3.37
N MET A 76 -10.92 14.30 4.29
CA MET A 76 -11.47 13.80 5.55
C MET A 76 -11.39 14.83 6.69
N PHE A 77 -10.71 15.96 6.46
CA PHE A 77 -10.33 16.92 7.50
C PHE A 77 -10.51 18.37 7.00
N ALA A 78 -11.76 18.71 6.69
CA ALA A 78 -12.13 20.00 6.12
C ALA A 78 -11.58 21.19 6.92
N GLY A 79 -10.96 22.14 6.23
CA GLY A 79 -10.36 23.33 6.83
C GLY A 79 -8.99 23.09 7.49
N THR A 80 -8.39 21.90 7.32
CA THR A 80 -7.02 21.61 7.76
C THR A 80 -6.08 21.42 6.56
N LEU A 81 -4.77 21.27 6.83
CA LEU A 81 -3.78 20.93 5.80
C LEU A 81 -3.65 19.41 5.56
N ASN A 82 -4.35 18.57 6.33
CA ASN A 82 -4.24 17.12 6.18
C ASN A 82 -5.07 16.64 4.99
N LEU A 83 -4.52 15.71 4.21
CA LEU A 83 -5.18 15.13 3.05
C LEU A 83 -4.91 13.63 3.01
N GLU A 84 -5.98 12.84 3.08
CA GLU A 84 -5.87 11.39 2.92
C GLU A 84 -5.83 11.06 1.42
N THR A 85 -4.91 10.20 1.00
CA THR A 85 -4.79 9.82 -0.42
C THR A 85 -4.80 8.31 -0.55
N MET A 86 -5.75 7.79 -1.31
CA MET A 86 -5.80 6.37 -1.67
C MET A 86 -5.11 6.17 -3.02
N VAL A 87 -4.16 5.24 -3.07
CA VAL A 87 -3.54 4.81 -4.32
C VAL A 87 -3.86 3.35 -4.60
N LEU A 88 -4.53 3.10 -5.72
CA LEU A 88 -4.70 1.77 -6.27
C LEU A 88 -3.44 1.38 -7.04
N LEU A 89 -2.86 0.26 -6.65
CA LEU A 89 -1.69 -0.36 -7.25
C LEU A 89 -2.09 -1.69 -7.90
N VAL A 90 -1.62 -1.92 -9.11
CA VAL A 90 -1.83 -3.16 -9.87
C VAL A 90 -0.49 -3.68 -10.37
N LYS A 91 -0.40 -4.98 -10.66
CA LYS A 91 0.79 -5.54 -11.29
C LYS A 91 1.07 -4.85 -12.63
N LYS A 92 2.36 -4.63 -12.90
CA LYS A 92 2.83 -4.19 -14.22
C LYS A 92 2.77 -5.34 -15.23
#